data_AF-A0AA96DGV3-F1
#
_entry.id   AF-A0AA96DGV3-F1
#
_cell.length_a   1.000
_cell.length_b   1.000
_cell.length_c   1.000
_cell.angle_alpha   90.00
_cell.angle_beta   90.00
_cell.angle_gamma   90.00
#
_symmetry.space_group_name_H-M   'P 1'
#
loop_
_entity.id
_entity.type
_entity.pdbx_description
1 polymer ?
#
loop_
_entity_poly.entity_id
_entity_poly.type
_entity_poly.pdbx_seq_one_letter_code
_entity_poly.pdbx_strand_id
1 'polypeptide(L)'
;MILKKIIIKDQKELYRHKNYLLGLDLEFNSTKKEYSNSSEINFDNLFELTQFLKNHNFTYSIVEEKITDFKKQILAKYKTLQIDSNNIFIVEKNSENKIYLLNQIKNNINIVDLKKSNMKMYKIPKNSLENSNLSIKVLEILASNKGDFEELFDIFAILENQDSQSILYLEKLKKFKYFCISKINEQQKDMFLCNCVPNFFPETNFYIKGNRVFSDYTQYFLNYEQEIKIWKYLYSNKDLVGVYKEPSLYELFVGRKIYIFDEFKNRVKVIIKNAQYLENKGISITLSNGVSSQKISQIFTKEELLKRVIEARD
;
A
#
# COMPACT_ATOMS: atom_id res chain seq x y z
N MET A 1 -16.87 5.92 -12.67
CA MET A 1 -18.15 6.19 -11.97
C MET A 1 -18.50 7.68 -12.09
N ILE A 2 -19.79 8.03 -12.13
CA ILE A 2 -20.24 9.43 -11.99
C ILE A 2 -20.79 9.57 -10.57
N LEU A 3 -20.22 10.47 -9.78
CA LEU A 3 -20.69 10.79 -8.43
C LEU A 3 -21.51 12.07 -8.47
N LYS A 4 -22.73 12.01 -7.93
CA LYS A 4 -23.55 13.20 -7.69
C LYS A 4 -23.07 13.90 -6.42
N LYS A 5 -22.44 15.06 -6.57
CA LYS A 5 -21.82 15.81 -5.49
C LYS A 5 -22.66 17.01 -5.11
N ILE A 6 -22.93 17.13 -3.82
CA ILE A 6 -23.56 18.30 -3.22
C ILE A 6 -22.45 19.20 -2.70
N ILE A 7 -22.51 20.48 -3.05
CA ILE A 7 -21.55 21.48 -2.61
C ILE A 7 -22.32 22.60 -1.93
N ILE A 8 -21.94 22.88 -0.69
CA ILE A 8 -22.48 23.97 0.12
C ILE A 8 -21.30 24.85 0.51
N LYS A 9 -21.21 26.04 -0.09
CA LYS A 9 -20.18 27.02 0.31
C LYS A 9 -20.43 27.48 1.74
N ASP A 10 -19.36 27.78 2.47
CA ASP A 10 -19.46 28.31 3.82
C ASP A 10 -20.36 29.55 3.85
N GLN A 11 -21.31 29.53 4.78
CA GLN A 11 -22.41 30.48 4.91
C GLN A 11 -22.63 30.76 6.40
N LYS A 12 -23.21 31.93 6.71
CA LYS A 12 -23.50 32.32 8.09
C LYS A 12 -24.29 31.22 8.80
N GLU A 13 -23.86 30.85 9.99
CA GLU A 13 -24.47 29.82 10.87
C GLU A 13 -24.34 28.36 10.41
N LEU A 14 -23.95 28.08 9.16
CA LEU A 14 -23.79 26.72 8.64
C LEU A 14 -22.81 25.88 9.47
N TYR A 15 -21.71 26.50 9.94
CA TYR A 15 -20.73 25.87 10.83
C TYR A 15 -21.34 25.28 12.11
N ARG A 16 -22.42 25.88 12.64
CA ARG A 16 -23.11 25.36 13.85
C ARG A 16 -23.71 23.98 13.62
N HIS A 17 -23.98 23.63 12.36
CA HIS A 17 -24.56 22.35 11.95
C HIS A 17 -23.51 21.35 11.46
N LYS A 18 -22.20 21.58 11.68
CA LYS A 18 -21.14 20.72 11.12
C LYS A 18 -21.33 19.23 11.44
N ASN A 19 -21.75 18.89 12.66
CA ASN A 19 -21.88 17.51 13.10
C ASN A 19 -23.09 16.83 12.46
N TYR A 20 -24.15 17.60 12.24
CA TYR A 20 -25.34 17.13 11.54
C TYR A 20 -25.04 16.88 10.06
N LEU A 21 -24.38 17.84 9.39
CA LEU A 21 -23.92 17.69 8.00
C LEU A 21 -22.97 16.50 7.86
N LEU A 22 -22.05 16.32 8.81
CA LEU A 22 -21.16 15.16 8.84
C LEU A 22 -21.94 13.84 8.98
N GLY A 23 -23.01 13.82 9.79
CA GLY A 23 -23.92 12.67 9.90
C GLY A 23 -24.68 12.35 8.60
N LEU A 24 -24.82 13.34 7.71
CA LEU A 24 -25.39 13.20 6.36
C LEU A 24 -24.31 13.07 5.27
N ASP A 25 -23.10 12.60 5.65
CA ASP A 25 -21.96 12.34 4.77
C ASP A 25 -21.40 13.58 4.04
N LEU A 26 -21.53 14.77 4.63
CA LEU A 26 -20.87 16.01 4.16
C LEU A 26 -19.69 16.40 5.04
N GLU A 27 -18.52 16.46 4.43
CA GLU A 27 -17.28 16.87 5.09
C GLU A 27 -16.90 18.30 4.71
N PHE A 28 -16.36 19.05 5.69
CA PHE A 28 -15.88 20.40 5.44
C PHE A 28 -14.46 20.39 4.88
N ASN A 29 -14.29 20.98 3.70
CA ASN A 29 -12.98 21.27 3.12
C ASN A 29 -12.51 22.66 3.53
N SER A 30 -11.51 22.72 4.41
CA SER A 30 -10.98 23.99 4.94
C SER A 30 -10.31 24.87 3.87
N THR A 31 -9.68 24.26 2.85
CA THR A 31 -9.02 24.97 1.76
C THR A 31 -10.03 25.65 0.84
N LYS A 32 -11.10 24.92 0.46
CA LYS A 32 -12.15 25.43 -0.43
C LYS A 32 -13.26 26.18 0.30
N LYS A 33 -13.31 26.06 1.63
CA LYS A 33 -14.37 26.59 2.49
C LYS A 33 -15.76 26.13 2.04
N GLU A 34 -15.92 24.83 1.86
CA GLU A 34 -17.18 24.22 1.42
C GLU A 34 -17.42 22.88 2.11
N TYR A 35 -18.68 22.53 2.31
CA TYR A 35 -19.11 21.17 2.64
C TYR A 35 -19.42 20.42 1.36
N SER A 36 -18.90 19.19 1.25
CA SER A 36 -19.25 18.30 0.14
C SER A 36 -19.17 16.82 0.52
N ASN A 37 -19.90 15.98 -0.19
CA ASN A 37 -19.76 14.53 -0.07
C ASN A 37 -18.60 14.00 -0.92
N SER A 38 -17.88 13.02 -0.37
CA SER A 38 -16.84 12.25 -1.06
C SER A 38 -17.32 10.88 -1.54
N SER A 39 -18.52 10.47 -1.13
CA SER A 39 -19.15 9.19 -1.50
C SER A 39 -20.60 9.37 -1.90
N GLU A 40 -21.20 8.30 -2.45
CA GLU A 40 -22.64 8.28 -2.69
C GLU A 40 -23.39 8.49 -1.38
N ILE A 41 -24.40 9.35 -1.43
CA ILE A 41 -25.33 9.59 -0.33
C ILE A 41 -26.56 8.73 -0.63
N ASN A 42 -27.03 7.97 0.36
CA ASN A 42 -28.26 7.20 0.22
C ASN A 42 -29.48 8.13 0.03
N PHE A 43 -30.59 7.56 -0.46
CA PHE A 43 -31.78 8.35 -0.77
C PHE A 43 -32.33 9.09 0.45
N ASP A 44 -32.37 8.44 1.61
CA ASP A 44 -32.94 8.99 2.84
C ASP A 44 -32.12 10.19 3.34
N ASN A 45 -30.80 10.05 3.42
CA ASN A 45 -29.88 11.13 3.79
C ASN A 45 -29.92 12.26 2.77
N LEU A 46 -30.01 11.96 1.47
CA LEU A 46 -30.12 12.97 0.43
C LEU A 46 -31.42 13.76 0.57
N PHE A 47 -32.53 13.08 0.82
CA PHE A 47 -33.82 13.71 1.05
C PHE A 47 -33.77 14.61 2.30
N GLU A 48 -33.33 14.07 3.43
CA GLU A 48 -33.18 14.80 4.70
C GLU A 48 -32.29 16.04 4.55
N LEU A 49 -31.14 15.88 3.90
CA LEU A 49 -30.24 16.99 3.60
C LEU A 49 -30.92 18.08 2.77
N THR A 50 -31.60 17.72 1.69
CA THR A 50 -32.27 18.72 0.85
C THR A 50 -33.39 19.45 1.59
N GLN A 51 -34.11 18.77 2.49
CA GLN A 51 -35.12 19.39 3.35
C GLN A 51 -34.47 20.35 4.36
N PHE A 52 -33.40 19.92 5.02
CA PHE A 52 -32.65 20.73 5.96
C PHE A 52 -32.16 22.03 5.31
N LEU A 53 -31.51 21.93 4.15
CA LEU A 53 -30.97 23.09 3.43
C LEU A 53 -32.07 24.06 3.01
N LYS A 54 -33.22 23.56 2.56
CA LYS A 54 -34.39 24.39 2.21
C LYS A 54 -34.97 25.10 3.43
N ASN A 55 -35.18 24.38 4.54
CA ASN A 55 -35.79 24.92 5.75
C ASN A 55 -34.95 26.04 6.38
N HIS A 56 -33.63 26.00 6.19
CA HIS A 56 -32.69 27.00 6.72
C HIS A 56 -32.24 28.01 5.66
N ASN A 57 -32.82 27.99 4.46
CA ASN A 57 -32.46 28.85 3.33
C ASN A 57 -30.96 28.83 2.96
N PHE A 58 -30.29 27.68 3.10
CA PHE A 58 -28.90 27.53 2.69
C PHE A 58 -28.80 27.30 1.17
N THR A 59 -27.91 28.04 0.53
CA THR A 59 -27.64 27.86 -0.90
C THR A 59 -26.72 26.66 -1.13
N TYR A 60 -27.06 25.81 -2.10
CA TYR A 60 -26.28 24.64 -2.47
C TYR A 60 -26.35 24.38 -3.97
N SER A 61 -25.35 23.67 -4.49
CA SER A 61 -25.31 23.22 -5.87
C SER A 61 -25.09 21.72 -5.95
N ILE A 62 -25.62 21.10 -7.00
CA ILE A 62 -25.38 19.70 -7.32
C ILE A 62 -24.54 19.65 -8.59
N VAL A 63 -23.43 18.92 -8.54
CA VAL A 63 -22.49 18.75 -9.65
C VAL A 63 -22.23 17.27 -9.87
N GLU A 64 -22.11 16.86 -11.13
CA GLU A 64 -21.67 15.51 -11.47
C GLU A 64 -20.14 15.47 -11.57
N GLU A 65 -19.50 14.65 -10.74
CA GLU A 65 -18.05 14.44 -10.74
C GLU A 65 -17.73 13.07 -11.37
N LYS A 66 -17.01 13.06 -12.49
CA LYS A 66 -16.52 11.83 -13.09
C LYS A 66 -15.28 11.34 -12.33
N ILE A 67 -15.44 10.26 -11.58
CA ILE A 67 -14.34 9.58 -10.88
C ILE A 67 -13.78 8.49 -11.79
N THR A 68 -12.53 8.66 -12.22
CA THR A 68 -11.79 7.68 -13.02
C THR A 68 -10.91 6.76 -12.18
N ASP A 69 -10.36 7.24 -11.07
CA ASP A 69 -9.51 6.47 -10.16
C ASP A 69 -10.30 5.33 -9.49
N PHE A 70 -9.93 4.07 -9.74
CA PHE A 70 -10.65 2.89 -9.27
C PHE A 70 -10.77 2.82 -7.74
N LYS A 71 -9.69 3.14 -7.01
CA LYS A 71 -9.71 3.20 -5.55
C LYS A 71 -10.78 4.17 -5.04
N LYS A 72 -10.84 5.38 -5.60
CA LYS A 72 -11.86 6.37 -5.26
C LYS A 72 -13.26 5.90 -5.62
N GLN A 73 -13.44 5.18 -6.73
CA GLN A 73 -14.73 4.59 -7.09
C GLN A 73 -15.20 3.59 -6.02
N ILE A 74 -14.33 2.69 -5.57
CA ILE A 74 -14.66 1.72 -4.52
C ILE A 74 -15.02 2.42 -3.20
N LEU A 75 -14.21 3.39 -2.76
CA LEU A 75 -14.46 4.13 -1.51
C LEU A 75 -15.74 4.99 -1.58
N ALA A 76 -16.10 5.47 -2.77
CA ALA A 76 -17.31 6.23 -3.00
C ALA A 76 -18.57 5.34 -2.99
N LYS A 77 -18.45 4.09 -3.45
CA LYS A 77 -19.59 3.19 -3.65
C LYS A 77 -19.85 2.24 -2.48
N TYR A 78 -18.81 1.79 -1.79
CA TYR A 78 -18.91 0.73 -0.79
C TYR A 78 -18.43 1.16 0.59
N LYS A 79 -18.91 0.48 1.63
CA LYS A 79 -18.41 0.56 3.01
C LYS A 79 -18.39 -0.82 3.67
N THR A 80 -17.54 -1.00 4.68
CA THR A 80 -17.58 -2.17 5.56
C THR A 80 -18.45 -1.87 6.78
N LEU A 81 -19.22 -2.87 7.21
CA LEU A 81 -20.03 -2.83 8.42
C LEU A 81 -19.63 -4.04 9.28
N GLN A 82 -18.84 -3.77 10.32
CA GLN A 82 -18.47 -4.76 11.33
C GLN A 82 -19.63 -4.91 12.32
N ILE A 83 -20.22 -6.11 12.40
CA ILE A 83 -21.30 -6.39 13.38
C ILE A 83 -20.70 -6.86 14.70
N ASP A 84 -19.72 -7.76 14.61
CA ASP A 84 -18.96 -8.31 15.74
C ASP A 84 -17.59 -8.81 15.27
N SER A 85 -16.82 -9.48 16.13
CA SER A 85 -15.48 -9.98 15.78
C SER A 85 -15.45 -11.03 14.67
N ASN A 86 -16.57 -11.68 14.38
CA ASN A 86 -16.73 -12.80 13.47
C ASN A 86 -17.59 -12.47 12.24
N ASN A 87 -18.14 -11.26 12.14
CA ASN A 87 -19.07 -10.89 11.08
C ASN A 87 -18.77 -9.51 10.51
N ILE A 88 -18.49 -9.47 9.20
CA ILE A 88 -18.33 -8.24 8.41
C ILE A 88 -19.26 -8.30 7.21
N PHE A 89 -20.03 -7.23 7.01
CA PHE A 89 -20.74 -7.00 5.75
C PHE A 89 -19.98 -6.00 4.89
N ILE A 90 -20.05 -6.19 3.57
CA ILE A 90 -19.76 -5.14 2.59
C ILE A 90 -21.10 -4.62 2.09
N VAL A 91 -21.27 -3.31 2.15
CA VAL A 91 -22.55 -2.62 1.89
C VAL A 91 -22.35 -1.59 0.78
N GLU A 92 -23.33 -1.48 -0.12
CA GLU A 92 -23.39 -0.40 -1.11
C GLU A 92 -23.98 0.86 -0.46
N LYS A 93 -23.26 1.99 -0.53
CA LYS A 93 -23.62 3.22 0.18
C LYS A 93 -24.92 3.83 -0.31
N ASN A 94 -25.21 3.79 -1.61
CA ASN A 94 -26.41 4.41 -2.18
C ASN A 94 -27.74 3.79 -1.71
N SER A 95 -27.75 2.47 -1.48
CA SER A 95 -28.95 1.68 -1.26
C SER A 95 -28.97 1.00 0.10
N GLU A 96 -27.85 1.06 0.84
CA GLU A 96 -27.61 0.34 2.08
C GLU A 96 -27.76 -1.19 1.94
N ASN A 97 -27.77 -1.70 0.70
CA ASN A 97 -27.87 -3.12 0.41
C ASN A 97 -26.58 -3.85 0.81
N LYS A 98 -26.74 -4.96 1.52
CA LYS A 98 -25.64 -5.88 1.86
C LYS A 98 -25.27 -6.70 0.63
N ILE A 99 -24.00 -6.62 0.24
CA ILE A 99 -23.47 -7.24 -0.99
C ILE A 99 -22.76 -8.55 -0.67
N TYR A 100 -21.92 -8.53 0.37
CA TYR A 100 -21.19 -9.71 0.84
C TYR A 100 -21.31 -9.85 2.35
N LEU A 101 -21.38 -11.09 2.81
CA LEU A 101 -21.16 -11.47 4.21
C LEU A 101 -19.85 -12.25 4.30
N LEU A 102 -18.97 -11.76 5.17
CA LEU A 102 -17.72 -12.40 5.57
C LEU A 102 -17.88 -12.86 7.01
N ASN A 103 -17.88 -14.16 7.21
CA ASN A 103 -18.22 -14.74 8.51
C ASN A 103 -17.19 -15.80 8.94
N GLN A 104 -16.74 -15.74 10.19
CA GLN A 104 -15.90 -16.79 10.77
C GLN A 104 -16.74 -17.76 11.61
N ILE A 105 -16.67 -19.04 11.29
CA ILE A 105 -17.22 -20.13 12.10
C ILE A 105 -16.10 -21.09 12.46
N LYS A 106 -15.71 -21.11 13.74
CA LYS A 106 -14.60 -21.93 14.24
C LYS A 106 -13.33 -21.67 13.40
N ASN A 107 -12.88 -22.69 12.67
CA ASN A 107 -11.68 -22.68 11.83
C ASN A 107 -11.98 -22.43 10.34
N ASN A 108 -13.18 -21.97 10.01
CA ASN A 108 -13.60 -21.69 8.65
C ASN A 108 -13.98 -20.23 8.48
N ILE A 109 -13.68 -19.69 7.30
CA ILE A 109 -14.22 -18.43 6.80
C ILE A 109 -15.25 -18.75 5.73
N ASN A 110 -16.47 -18.28 5.95
CA ASN A 110 -17.55 -18.29 5.00
C ASN A 110 -17.57 -16.95 4.27
N ILE A 111 -17.62 -17.02 2.95
CA ILE A 111 -17.81 -15.87 2.07
C ILE A 111 -19.11 -16.11 1.33
N VAL A 112 -20.09 -15.23 1.56
CA VAL A 112 -21.41 -15.29 0.93
C VAL A 112 -21.57 -14.07 0.04
N ASP A 113 -21.75 -14.29 -1.26
CA ASP A 113 -22.22 -13.30 -2.22
C ASP A 113 -23.74 -13.25 -2.14
N LEU A 114 -24.26 -12.17 -1.53
CA LEU A 114 -25.69 -12.00 -1.29
C LEU A 114 -26.44 -11.60 -2.57
N LYS A 115 -25.73 -11.08 -3.60
CA LYS A 115 -26.34 -10.76 -4.89
C LYS A 115 -26.58 -12.01 -5.72
N LYS A 116 -25.60 -12.91 -5.74
CA LYS A 116 -25.64 -14.15 -6.55
C LYS A 116 -26.14 -15.37 -5.77
N SER A 117 -26.40 -15.21 -4.46
CA SER A 117 -26.72 -16.32 -3.55
C SER A 117 -25.68 -17.44 -3.59
N ASN A 118 -24.40 -17.06 -3.77
CA ASN A 118 -23.28 -18.00 -3.83
C ASN A 118 -22.55 -18.01 -2.49
N MET A 119 -22.22 -19.19 -1.97
CA MET A 119 -21.49 -19.34 -0.73
C MET A 119 -20.29 -20.25 -0.94
N LYS A 120 -19.13 -19.82 -0.43
CA LYS A 120 -17.95 -20.68 -0.30
C LYS A 120 -17.43 -20.66 1.12
N MET A 121 -16.95 -21.82 1.54
CA MET A 121 -16.34 -22.02 2.84
C MET A 121 -14.89 -22.41 2.65
N TYR A 122 -13.99 -21.70 3.33
CA TYR A 122 -12.56 -21.93 3.28
C TYR A 122 -12.04 -22.27 4.67
N LYS A 123 -11.14 -23.25 4.74
CA LYS A 123 -10.40 -23.52 5.97
C LYS A 123 -9.38 -22.41 6.21
N ILE A 124 -9.34 -21.91 7.43
CA ILE A 124 -8.30 -20.98 7.87
C ILE A 124 -6.95 -21.71 7.81
N PRO A 125 -5.94 -21.18 7.11
CA PRO A 125 -4.62 -21.80 7.05
C PRO A 125 -4.04 -21.99 8.45
N LYS A 126 -3.41 -23.14 8.72
CA LYS A 126 -2.72 -23.40 10.01
C LYS A 126 -1.64 -22.37 10.34
N ASN A 127 -1.05 -21.76 9.31
CA ASN A 127 -0.03 -20.73 9.44
C ASN A 127 -0.61 -19.31 9.54
N SER A 128 -1.94 -19.16 9.41
CA SER A 128 -2.58 -17.88 9.73
C SER A 128 -2.44 -17.67 11.23
N LEU A 129 -1.90 -16.52 11.62
CA LEU A 129 -1.61 -16.22 13.02
C LEU A 129 -2.89 -16.33 13.85
N GLU A 130 -2.88 -17.14 14.90
CA GLU A 130 -4.04 -17.45 15.76
C GLU A 130 -4.76 -16.19 16.28
N ASN A 131 -4.05 -15.04 16.34
CA ASN A 131 -4.55 -13.76 16.85
C ASN A 131 -4.91 -12.70 15.78
N SER A 132 -4.97 -13.01 14.48
CA SER A 132 -5.36 -11.99 13.48
C SER A 132 -6.87 -11.78 13.44
N ASN A 133 -7.29 -10.52 13.28
CA ASN A 133 -8.69 -10.16 13.07
C ASN A 133 -9.28 -10.78 11.78
N LEU A 134 -10.61 -10.82 11.71
CA LEU A 134 -11.34 -11.40 10.59
C LEU A 134 -10.93 -10.79 9.24
N SER A 135 -10.78 -9.47 9.17
CA SER A 135 -10.42 -8.78 7.93
C SER A 135 -9.12 -9.32 7.32
N ILE A 136 -8.08 -9.50 8.15
CA ILE A 136 -6.79 -10.04 7.70
C ILE A 136 -6.94 -11.48 7.20
N LYS A 137 -7.68 -12.32 7.94
CA LYS A 137 -7.92 -13.72 7.55
C LYS A 137 -8.64 -13.83 6.21
N VAL A 138 -9.66 -12.99 6.00
CA VAL A 138 -10.42 -12.93 4.75
C VAL A 138 -9.52 -12.47 3.61
N LEU A 139 -8.75 -11.40 3.78
CA LEU A 139 -7.83 -10.91 2.74
C LEU A 139 -6.78 -11.96 2.36
N GLU A 140 -6.27 -12.72 3.33
CA GLU A 140 -5.35 -13.82 3.07
C GLU A 140 -5.99 -14.91 2.21
N ILE A 141 -7.20 -15.34 2.57
CA ILE A 141 -7.96 -16.36 1.84
C ILE A 141 -8.28 -15.90 0.42
N LEU A 142 -8.77 -14.68 0.25
CA LEU A 142 -9.09 -14.11 -1.05
C LEU A 142 -7.84 -13.99 -1.94
N ALA A 143 -6.71 -13.54 -1.39
CA ALA A 143 -5.45 -13.43 -2.13
C ALA A 143 -4.89 -14.79 -2.57
N SER A 144 -5.16 -15.86 -1.81
CA SER A 144 -4.79 -17.23 -2.17
C SER A 144 -5.76 -17.91 -3.14
N ASN A 145 -7.00 -17.42 -3.23
CA ASN A 145 -8.08 -18.03 -4.03
C ASN A 145 -8.67 -16.99 -5.01
N LYS A 146 -7.81 -16.21 -5.69
CA LYS A 146 -8.23 -15.03 -6.49
C LYS A 146 -9.37 -15.32 -7.48
N GLY A 147 -9.41 -16.52 -8.07
CA GLY A 147 -10.43 -16.87 -9.07
C GLY A 147 -11.86 -16.97 -8.53
N ASP A 148 -12.04 -17.13 -7.22
CA ASP A 148 -13.37 -17.40 -6.65
C ASP A 148 -14.18 -16.13 -6.36
N PHE A 149 -13.51 -15.03 -6.01
CA PHE A 149 -14.12 -13.73 -5.71
C PHE A 149 -13.15 -12.58 -6.00
N GLU A 150 -12.73 -12.44 -7.26
CA GLU A 150 -11.74 -11.44 -7.67
C GLU A 150 -12.19 -10.01 -7.34
N GLU A 151 -13.43 -9.63 -7.70
CA GLU A 151 -14.00 -8.31 -7.41
C GLU A 151 -14.05 -8.02 -5.90
N LEU A 152 -14.41 -9.03 -5.09
CA LEU A 152 -14.46 -8.90 -3.63
C LEU A 152 -13.09 -8.63 -3.03
N PHE A 153 -12.04 -9.30 -3.53
CA PHE A 153 -10.67 -9.09 -3.05
C PHE A 153 -10.28 -7.63 -3.20
N ASP A 154 -10.49 -7.06 -4.38
CA ASP A 154 -10.12 -5.67 -4.66
C ASP A 154 -10.94 -4.69 -3.83
N ILE A 155 -12.27 -4.87 -3.79
CA ILE A 155 -13.16 -4.05 -2.95
C ILE A 155 -12.69 -4.07 -1.50
N PHE A 156 -12.51 -5.27 -0.93
CA PHE A 156 -12.23 -5.41 0.49
C PHE A 156 -10.81 -4.94 0.84
N ALA A 157 -9.81 -5.19 -0.01
CA ALA A 157 -8.46 -4.70 0.19
C ALA A 157 -8.39 -3.16 0.21
N ILE A 158 -9.17 -2.49 -0.64
CA ILE A 158 -9.26 -1.03 -0.66
C ILE A 158 -9.97 -0.49 0.59
N LEU A 159 -11.09 -1.08 0.98
CA LEU A 159 -11.87 -0.65 2.14
C LEU A 159 -11.08 -0.82 3.45
N GLU A 160 -10.34 -1.92 3.60
CA GLU A 160 -9.60 -2.22 4.82
C GLU A 160 -8.30 -1.42 4.95
N ASN A 161 -7.71 -0.94 3.85
CA ASN A 161 -6.46 -0.19 3.86
C ASN A 161 -6.64 1.30 4.25
N GLN A 162 -7.61 1.61 5.10
CA GLN A 162 -7.77 2.93 5.69
C GLN A 162 -6.84 3.10 6.90
N ASP A 163 -6.13 4.23 6.95
CA ASP A 163 -5.19 4.54 8.03
C ASP A 163 -5.97 4.90 9.30
N SER A 164 -6.15 3.93 10.21
CA SER A 164 -6.63 4.19 11.57
C SER A 164 -5.49 4.25 12.57
N GLN A 165 -5.45 5.28 13.42
CA GLN A 165 -4.44 5.39 14.47
C GLN A 165 -4.53 4.26 15.51
N SER A 166 -5.70 3.65 15.71
CA SER A 166 -5.94 2.60 16.71
C SER A 166 -5.42 1.21 16.32
N ILE A 167 -5.01 0.99 15.07
CA ILE A 167 -4.58 -0.31 14.56
C ILE A 167 -3.08 -0.52 14.82
N LEU A 168 -2.71 -1.74 15.25
CA LEU A 168 -1.31 -2.13 15.45
C LEU A 168 -0.52 -2.03 14.14
N TYR A 169 0.74 -1.60 14.21
CA TYR A 169 1.57 -1.39 13.01
C TYR A 169 1.70 -2.63 12.12
N LEU A 170 1.84 -3.82 12.71
CA LEU A 170 1.89 -5.08 11.96
C LEU A 170 0.59 -5.38 11.20
N GLU A 171 -0.56 -5.01 11.75
CA GLU A 171 -1.85 -5.17 11.06
C GLU A 171 -1.98 -4.18 9.90
N LYS A 172 -1.53 -2.93 10.10
CA LYS A 172 -1.45 -1.94 9.01
C LYS A 172 -0.60 -2.45 7.85
N LEU A 173 0.56 -3.04 8.14
CA LEU A 173 1.42 -3.63 7.12
C LEU A 173 0.75 -4.78 6.36
N LYS A 174 -0.01 -5.63 7.03
CA LYS A 174 -0.73 -6.74 6.38
C LYS A 174 -1.84 -6.21 5.47
N LYS A 175 -2.64 -5.27 5.93
CA LYS A 175 -3.68 -4.63 5.11
C LYS A 175 -3.07 -3.92 3.91
N PHE A 176 -1.97 -3.19 4.13
CA PHE A 176 -1.19 -2.55 3.08
C PHE A 176 -0.66 -3.55 2.04
N LYS A 177 -0.12 -4.70 2.47
CA LYS A 177 0.31 -5.78 1.56
C LYS A 177 -0.82 -6.18 0.61
N TYR A 178 -2.00 -6.50 1.12
CA TYR A 178 -3.11 -6.94 0.26
C TYR A 178 -3.63 -5.83 -0.65
N PHE A 179 -3.65 -4.58 -0.16
CA PHE A 179 -3.93 -3.42 -1.00
C PHE A 179 -2.93 -3.27 -2.16
N CYS A 180 -1.63 -3.39 -1.89
CA CYS A 180 -0.61 -3.36 -2.94
C CYS A 180 -0.78 -4.49 -3.95
N ILE A 181 -1.11 -5.71 -3.48
CA ILE A 181 -1.39 -6.85 -4.36
C ILE A 181 -2.59 -6.57 -5.26
N SER A 182 -3.67 -6.01 -4.73
CA SER A 182 -4.86 -5.61 -5.51
C SER A 182 -4.48 -4.57 -6.58
N LYS A 183 -3.81 -3.49 -6.17
CA LYS A 183 -3.37 -2.41 -7.08
C LYS A 183 -2.47 -2.91 -8.22
N ILE A 184 -1.54 -3.83 -7.93
CA ILE A 184 -0.62 -4.35 -8.95
C ILE A 184 -1.38 -5.24 -9.97
N ASN A 185 -2.35 -6.05 -9.52
CA ASN A 185 -3.16 -6.86 -10.43
C ASN A 185 -3.99 -5.97 -11.37
N GLU A 186 -4.61 -4.91 -10.82
CA GLU A 186 -5.40 -3.96 -11.59
C GLU A 186 -4.60 -3.32 -12.74
N GLN A 187 -3.32 -3.02 -12.49
CA GLN A 187 -2.44 -2.39 -13.48
C GLN A 187 -1.96 -3.35 -14.59
N GLN A 188 -2.29 -4.65 -14.53
CA GLN A 188 -1.84 -5.69 -15.48
C GLN A 188 -0.33 -5.68 -15.77
N LYS A 189 0.48 -5.23 -14.80
CA LYS A 189 1.93 -5.25 -14.91
C LYS A 189 2.45 -6.67 -14.76
N ASP A 190 3.74 -6.88 -15.05
CA ASP A 190 4.47 -8.14 -14.83
C ASP A 190 4.59 -8.56 -13.34
N MET A 191 3.68 -8.08 -12.49
CA MET A 191 3.65 -8.25 -11.04
C MET A 191 4.89 -7.70 -10.32
N PHE A 192 5.68 -6.85 -10.97
CA PHE A 192 6.81 -6.18 -10.35
C PHE A 192 6.33 -5.37 -9.12
N LEU A 193 6.99 -5.61 -8.00
CA LEU A 193 6.68 -4.99 -6.72
C LEU A 193 7.60 -3.80 -6.44
N CYS A 194 8.91 -4.03 -6.41
CA CYS A 194 9.93 -3.03 -6.12
C CYS A 194 11.33 -3.62 -6.33
N ASN A 195 12.33 -2.74 -6.31
CA ASN A 195 13.75 -3.07 -6.19
C ASN A 195 14.43 -2.10 -5.20
N CYS A 196 15.75 -2.18 -5.04
CA CYS A 196 16.52 -1.30 -4.15
C CYS A 196 16.12 -1.36 -2.67
N VAL A 197 15.63 -2.51 -2.19
CA VAL A 197 15.24 -2.67 -0.78
C VAL A 197 16.50 -2.77 0.10
N PRO A 198 16.63 -1.97 1.19
CA PRO A 198 17.77 -2.04 2.08
C PRO A 198 18.02 -3.46 2.62
N ASN A 199 19.29 -3.85 2.74
CA ASN A 199 19.76 -5.19 3.13
C ASN A 199 19.52 -6.30 2.09
N PHE A 200 18.94 -5.99 0.93
CA PHE A 200 18.99 -6.85 -0.24
C PHE A 200 20.03 -6.31 -1.23
N PHE A 201 20.31 -7.06 -2.29
CA PHE A 201 21.08 -6.47 -3.39
C PHE A 201 20.21 -5.43 -4.10
N PRO A 202 20.74 -4.24 -4.42
CA PRO A 202 19.94 -3.18 -5.02
C PRO A 202 19.29 -3.58 -6.35
N GLU A 203 19.99 -4.41 -7.12
CA GLU A 203 19.55 -4.94 -8.41
C GLU A 203 18.55 -6.09 -8.30
N THR A 204 18.27 -6.59 -7.09
CA THR A 204 17.22 -7.60 -6.91
C THR A 204 15.85 -6.99 -7.16
N ASN A 205 15.13 -7.55 -8.14
CA ASN A 205 13.74 -7.24 -8.38
C ASN A 205 12.85 -8.21 -7.60
N PHE A 206 11.84 -7.64 -6.96
CA PHE A 206 10.83 -8.38 -6.25
C PHE A 206 9.52 -8.35 -7.04
N TYR A 207 8.83 -9.49 -7.06
CA TYR A 207 7.58 -9.68 -7.77
C TYR A 207 6.52 -10.27 -6.85
N ILE A 208 5.26 -9.97 -7.11
CA ILE A 208 4.11 -10.63 -6.47
C ILE A 208 3.74 -11.87 -7.28
N LYS A 209 3.74 -13.04 -6.64
CA LYS A 209 3.17 -14.27 -7.21
C LYS A 209 2.18 -14.84 -6.21
N GLY A 210 0.89 -14.82 -6.57
CA GLY A 210 -0.20 -15.12 -5.65
C GLY A 210 -0.28 -14.09 -4.53
N ASN A 211 0.00 -14.51 -3.29
CA ASN A 211 0.04 -13.67 -2.09
C ASN A 211 1.45 -13.56 -1.46
N ARG A 212 2.49 -14.01 -2.16
CA ARG A 212 3.88 -14.07 -1.69
C ARG A 212 4.79 -13.18 -2.53
N VAL A 213 5.93 -12.80 -1.95
CA VAL A 213 6.98 -12.07 -2.66
C VAL A 213 8.02 -13.04 -3.20
N PHE A 214 8.29 -12.96 -4.49
CA PHE A 214 9.29 -13.72 -5.23
C PHE A 214 10.50 -12.83 -5.53
N SER A 215 11.71 -13.36 -5.36
CA SER A 215 12.96 -12.66 -5.70
C SER A 215 13.55 -13.23 -6.97
N ASP A 216 13.90 -12.38 -7.93
CA ASP A 216 14.63 -12.79 -9.14
C ASP A 216 16.10 -13.16 -8.87
N TYR A 217 16.69 -12.66 -7.79
CA TYR A 217 18.06 -12.98 -7.44
C TYR A 217 18.19 -14.42 -6.93
N THR A 218 17.31 -14.83 -6.00
CA THR A 218 17.35 -16.20 -5.45
C THR A 218 16.48 -17.18 -6.22
N GLN A 219 15.56 -16.70 -7.06
CA GLN A 219 14.54 -17.51 -7.74
C GLN A 219 13.64 -18.29 -6.77
N TYR A 220 13.49 -17.80 -5.54
CA TYR A 220 12.63 -18.38 -4.50
C TYR A 220 11.67 -17.36 -3.91
N PHE A 221 10.62 -17.87 -3.28
CA PHE A 221 9.76 -17.08 -2.40
C PHE A 221 10.53 -16.69 -1.14
N LEU A 222 10.41 -15.43 -0.77
CA LEU A 222 11.01 -14.93 0.46
C LEU A 222 10.36 -15.56 1.68
N ASN A 223 11.14 -15.78 2.73
CA ASN A 223 10.58 -16.20 4.01
C ASN A 223 9.82 -15.04 4.68
N TYR A 224 9.11 -15.33 5.78
CA TYR A 224 8.27 -14.33 6.45
C TYR A 224 9.05 -13.09 6.91
N GLU A 225 10.24 -13.27 7.48
CA GLU A 225 11.07 -12.16 7.96
C GLU A 225 11.56 -11.25 6.82
N GLN A 226 11.94 -11.86 5.70
CA GLN A 226 12.35 -11.14 4.49
C GLN A 226 11.18 -10.40 3.85
N GLU A 227 10.00 -11.04 3.74
CA GLU A 227 8.79 -10.37 3.24
C GLU A 227 8.44 -9.15 4.11
N ILE A 228 8.48 -9.27 5.45
CA ILE A 228 8.20 -8.15 6.34
C ILE A 228 9.14 -6.96 6.07
N LYS A 229 10.43 -7.21 5.81
CA LYS A 229 11.39 -6.13 5.52
C LYS A 229 10.97 -5.34 4.27
N ILE A 230 10.53 -6.03 3.22
CA ILE A 230 10.01 -5.40 2.01
C ILE A 230 8.76 -4.59 2.30
N TRP A 231 7.79 -5.16 3.03
CA TRP A 231 6.55 -4.45 3.35
C TRP A 231 6.78 -3.23 4.23
N LYS A 232 7.69 -3.29 5.20
CA LYS A 232 8.10 -2.12 6.01
C LYS A 232 8.71 -1.02 5.15
N TYR A 233 9.59 -1.39 4.22
CA TYR A 233 10.21 -0.45 3.29
C TYR A 233 9.17 0.24 2.41
N LEU A 234 8.28 -0.52 1.76
CA LEU A 234 7.24 0.03 0.89
C LEU A 234 6.18 0.82 1.65
N TYR A 235 5.87 0.47 2.89
CA TYR A 235 4.94 1.25 3.71
C TYR A 235 5.46 2.66 3.99
N SER A 236 6.79 2.81 4.07
CA SER A 236 7.48 4.10 4.25
C SER A 236 7.73 4.82 2.92
N ASN A 237 7.71 4.10 1.79
CA ASN A 237 7.98 4.60 0.44
C ASN A 237 6.85 4.16 -0.52
N LYS A 238 5.61 4.59 -0.22
CA LYS A 238 4.39 4.11 -0.90
C LYS A 238 4.38 4.41 -2.40
N ASP A 239 5.13 5.43 -2.82
CA ASP A 239 5.36 5.86 -4.20
C ASP A 239 6.19 4.87 -5.03
N LEU A 240 7.00 4.02 -4.38
CA LEU A 240 7.86 3.04 -5.06
C LEU A 240 7.14 1.71 -5.39
N VAL A 241 5.89 1.53 -4.93
CA VAL A 241 5.14 0.29 -5.20
C VAL A 241 4.80 0.18 -6.68
N GLY A 242 5.33 -0.87 -7.32
CA GLY A 242 5.15 -1.16 -8.74
C GLY A 242 5.92 -0.21 -9.66
N VAL A 243 6.98 0.43 -9.14
CA VAL A 243 7.83 1.39 -9.86
C VAL A 243 9.29 0.95 -9.76
N TYR A 244 9.92 0.72 -10.91
CA TYR A 244 11.35 0.41 -10.95
C TYR A 244 12.17 1.66 -10.62
N LYS A 245 13.15 1.51 -9.73
CA LYS A 245 14.08 2.55 -9.33
C LYS A 245 15.49 2.17 -9.77
N GLU A 246 16.12 2.95 -10.64
CA GLU A 246 17.54 2.75 -10.96
C GLU A 246 18.40 2.82 -9.68
N PRO A 247 19.22 1.79 -9.37
CA PRO A 247 20.07 1.81 -8.19
C PRO A 247 21.08 2.97 -8.22
N SER A 248 21.07 3.78 -7.17
CA SER A 248 22.07 4.81 -6.98
C SER A 248 23.44 4.23 -6.65
N LEU A 249 24.51 4.99 -6.88
CA LEU A 249 25.87 4.62 -6.43
C LEU A 249 25.92 4.36 -4.92
N TYR A 250 25.10 5.08 -4.16
CA TYR A 250 24.98 4.89 -2.72
C TYR A 250 24.47 3.48 -2.40
N GLU A 251 23.37 3.05 -3.01
CA GLU A 251 22.78 1.73 -2.80
C GLU A 251 23.72 0.61 -3.27
N LEU A 252 24.39 0.81 -4.40
CA LEU A 252 25.30 -0.16 -4.99
C LEU A 252 26.58 -0.35 -4.17
N PHE A 253 27.21 0.75 -3.73
CA PHE A 253 28.61 0.71 -3.30
C PHE A 253 28.83 1.20 -1.86
N VAL A 254 28.07 2.16 -1.35
CA VAL A 254 28.35 2.73 -0.03
C VAL A 254 28.04 1.72 1.08
N GLY A 255 28.96 1.58 2.03
CA GLY A 255 28.94 0.56 3.08
C GLY A 255 29.47 -0.81 2.65
N ARG A 256 29.73 -1.03 1.36
CA ARG A 256 30.35 -2.27 0.86
C ARG A 256 31.87 -2.24 1.07
N LYS A 257 32.46 -3.42 1.22
CA LYS A 257 33.91 -3.58 1.36
C LYS A 257 34.53 -3.85 -0.01
N ILE A 258 35.77 -3.39 -0.21
CA ILE A 258 36.63 -3.79 -1.32
C ILE A 258 38.03 -4.12 -0.79
N TYR A 259 38.79 -4.89 -1.55
CA TYR A 259 40.22 -5.08 -1.28
C TYR A 259 41.04 -3.93 -1.87
N ILE A 260 41.96 -3.40 -1.08
CA ILE A 260 43.02 -2.49 -1.52
C ILE A 260 44.37 -2.98 -1.00
N PHE A 261 45.46 -2.48 -1.58
CA PHE A 261 46.79 -2.64 -1.01
C PHE A 261 47.10 -1.46 -0.10
N ASP A 262 47.56 -1.74 1.12
CA ASP A 262 48.09 -0.70 2.02
C ASP A 262 49.50 -0.24 1.60
N GLU A 263 50.07 0.70 2.36
CA GLU A 263 51.43 1.23 2.13
C GLU A 263 52.52 0.14 2.22
N PHE A 264 52.22 -0.99 2.89
CA PHE A 264 53.10 -2.14 3.05
C PHE A 264 52.81 -3.26 2.03
N LYS A 265 51.97 -3.00 1.02
CA LYS A 265 51.54 -3.96 -0.01
C LYS A 265 50.75 -5.16 0.53
N ASN A 266 50.17 -5.05 1.72
CA ASN A 266 49.22 -6.04 2.23
C ASN A 266 47.84 -5.81 1.64
N ARG A 267 47.17 -6.91 1.26
CA ARG A 267 45.80 -6.86 0.78
C ARG A 267 44.85 -6.71 1.97
N VAL A 268 44.26 -5.52 2.13
CA VAL A 268 43.36 -5.18 3.25
C VAL A 268 41.95 -4.87 2.75
N LYS A 269 40.96 -5.15 3.60
CA LYS A 269 39.54 -5.03 3.28
C LYS A 269 38.97 -3.76 3.89
N VAL A 270 38.52 -2.81 3.06
CA VAL A 270 38.18 -1.45 3.48
C VAL A 270 36.78 -1.06 2.99
N ILE A 271 36.05 -0.26 3.77
CA ILE A 271 34.65 0.10 3.48
C ILE A 271 34.62 1.31 2.55
N ILE A 272 33.78 1.27 1.51
CA ILE A 272 33.43 2.43 0.69
C ILE A 272 32.50 3.33 1.51
N LYS A 273 32.96 4.51 1.90
CA LYS A 273 32.20 5.51 2.66
C LYS A 273 31.41 6.46 1.76
N ASN A 274 31.90 6.72 0.55
CA ASN A 274 31.22 7.56 -0.43
C ASN A 274 31.58 7.10 -1.85
N ALA A 275 30.64 7.25 -2.79
CA ALA A 275 30.82 7.00 -4.22
C ALA A 275 30.08 8.07 -5.02
N GLN A 276 30.77 8.72 -5.95
CA GLN A 276 30.21 9.79 -6.77
C GLN A 276 30.67 9.67 -8.22
N TYR A 277 29.77 9.98 -9.15
CA TYR A 277 30.14 10.14 -10.55
C TYR A 277 31.00 11.38 -10.73
N LEU A 278 32.07 11.24 -11.52
CA LEU A 278 32.82 12.35 -12.10
C LEU A 278 32.35 12.48 -13.55
N GLU A 279 31.92 13.67 -13.95
CA GLU A 279 31.42 13.96 -15.29
C GLU A 279 32.33 13.35 -16.37
N ASN A 280 31.76 12.41 -17.14
CA ASN A 280 32.40 11.69 -18.24
C ASN A 280 33.73 10.95 -17.91
N LYS A 281 34.03 10.71 -16.62
CA LYS A 281 35.30 10.07 -16.20
C LYS A 281 35.12 8.75 -15.45
N GLY A 282 33.96 8.51 -14.84
CA GLY A 282 33.66 7.29 -14.08
C GLY A 282 33.29 7.59 -12.62
N ILE A 283 33.55 6.66 -11.72
CA ILE A 283 33.16 6.73 -10.30
C ILE A 283 34.41 6.98 -9.45
N SER A 284 34.37 8.03 -8.63
CA SER A 284 35.36 8.23 -7.56
C SER A 284 34.80 7.79 -6.23
N ILE A 285 35.64 7.15 -5.41
CA ILE A 285 35.23 6.62 -4.10
C ILE A 285 36.11 7.16 -2.97
N THR A 286 35.51 7.23 -1.79
CA THR A 286 36.20 7.47 -0.52
C THR A 286 36.13 6.21 0.31
N LEU A 287 37.27 5.75 0.80
CA LEU A 287 37.39 4.55 1.62
C LEU A 287 37.55 4.94 3.09
N SER A 288 37.13 4.06 4.00
CA SER A 288 37.36 4.19 5.43
C SER A 288 37.77 2.86 6.06
N ASN A 289 38.83 2.93 6.87
CA ASN A 289 39.33 1.81 7.70
C ASN A 289 38.74 1.84 9.13
N GLY A 290 37.73 2.68 9.39
CA GLY A 290 37.13 2.87 10.72
C GLY A 290 37.79 3.95 11.58
N VAL A 291 39.00 4.42 11.23
CA VAL A 291 39.72 5.49 11.94
C VAL A 291 39.87 6.73 11.08
N SER A 292 40.32 6.55 9.83
CA SER A 292 40.47 7.61 8.84
C SER A 292 39.58 7.36 7.63
N SER A 293 39.40 8.41 6.82
CA SER A 293 38.72 8.33 5.52
C SER A 293 39.64 8.94 4.47
N GLN A 294 39.86 8.23 3.37
CA GLN A 294 40.75 8.68 2.30
C GLN A 294 40.04 8.56 0.96
N LYS A 295 40.04 9.66 0.19
CA LYS A 295 39.64 9.64 -1.22
C LYS A 295 40.78 9.04 -2.02
N ILE A 296 40.49 8.01 -2.81
CA ILE A 296 41.50 7.41 -3.68
C ILE A 296 41.50 8.10 -5.05
N SER A 297 42.68 8.19 -5.66
CA SER A 297 42.88 8.82 -6.97
C SER A 297 42.36 7.97 -8.13
N GLN A 298 42.27 6.65 -7.93
CA GLN A 298 41.74 5.73 -8.92
C GLN A 298 40.27 6.02 -9.20
N ILE A 299 39.90 6.03 -10.48
CA ILE A 299 38.53 6.16 -10.97
C ILE A 299 38.10 4.79 -11.50
N PHE A 300 36.88 4.39 -11.20
CA PHE A 300 36.34 3.07 -11.52
C PHE A 300 35.18 3.18 -12.51
N THR A 301 35.02 2.19 -13.38
CA THR A 301 33.72 1.95 -14.02
C THR A 301 32.76 1.30 -13.02
N LYS A 302 31.45 1.37 -13.28
CA LYS A 302 30.42 0.70 -12.45
C LYS A 302 30.71 -0.80 -12.34
N GLU A 303 31.05 -1.44 -13.46
CA GLU A 303 31.35 -2.87 -13.56
C GLU A 303 32.62 -3.25 -12.80
N GLU A 304 33.69 -2.47 -12.92
CA GLU A 304 34.94 -2.73 -12.19
C GLU A 304 34.72 -2.65 -10.68
N LEU A 305 34.04 -1.59 -10.22
CA LEU A 305 33.77 -1.41 -8.80
C LEU A 305 32.87 -2.50 -8.24
N LEU A 306 31.85 -2.91 -9.02
CA LEU A 306 30.96 -4.02 -8.66
C LEU A 306 31.74 -5.33 -8.52
N LYS A 307 32.64 -5.65 -9.46
CA LYS A 307 33.50 -6.83 -9.40
C LYS A 307 34.34 -6.85 -8.11
N ARG A 308 34.96 -5.72 -7.75
CA ARG A 308 35.74 -5.61 -6.51
C ARG A 308 34.91 -5.77 -5.25
N VAL A 309 33.67 -5.30 -5.25
CA VAL A 309 32.73 -5.49 -4.13
C VAL A 309 32.34 -6.97 -4.00
N ILE A 310 32.10 -7.67 -5.11
CA ILE A 310 31.79 -9.10 -5.14
C ILE A 310 32.99 -9.90 -4.62
N GLU A 311 34.20 -9.64 -5.13
CA GLU A 311 35.43 -10.31 -4.68
C GLU A 311 35.67 -10.12 -3.17
N ALA A 312 35.35 -8.94 -2.64
CA ALA A 312 35.45 -8.65 -1.21
C ALA A 312 34.22 -9.11 -0.42
N ARG A 313 33.35 -9.95 -0.96
CA ARG A 313 32.28 -10.58 -0.18
C ARG A 313 32.69 -11.94 0.36
N ASP A 314 33.53 -12.64 -0.40
CA ASP A 314 34.25 -13.85 0.01
C ASP A 314 35.37 -13.52 1.02
#